data_AF-Q5Y1Y5-F1
#
_entry.id   AF-Q5Y1Y5-F1
#
_cell.length_a   1.000
_cell.length_b   1.000
_cell.length_c   1.000
_cell.angle_alpha   90.00
_cell.angle_beta   90.00
_cell.angle_gamma   90.00
#
_symmetry.space_group_name_H-M   'P 1'
#
loop_
_entity.id
_entity.type
_entity.pdbx_description
1 polymer ?
#
loop_
_entity_poly.entity_id
_entity_poly.type
_entity_poly.pdbx_seq_one_letter_code
_entity_poly.pdbx_strand_id
1 'polypeptide(L)'
;PFQMQDQVQSESLHYSIVKGLSQYAPFGLSVLPVTITKNCRSVKDILELMDQLRPDYYISGQMIPDGNDNIVQIEIVRVKGYHLLHQESIKWIEHQPASLLQNKIANLLLRCIPGLRW
;
A
#
# COMPACT_ATOMS: atom_id res chain seq x y z
N PRO A 1 0.55 3.26 -3.67
CA PRO A 1 1.88 3.86 -3.99
C PRO A 1 2.72 3.93 -2.72
N PHE A 2 3.93 3.40 -2.74
CA PHE A 2 4.82 3.38 -1.57
C PHE A 2 6.04 4.26 -1.81
N GLN A 3 6.14 5.37 -1.09
CA GLN A 3 7.19 6.36 -1.25
C GLN A 3 8.22 6.23 -0.14
N MET A 4 9.49 6.05 -0.53
CA MET A 4 10.66 6.04 0.35
C MET A 4 11.66 7.09 -0.14
N GLN A 5 12.63 7.44 0.70
CA GLN A 5 13.71 8.35 0.30
C GLN A 5 14.54 7.77 -0.86
N ASP A 6 14.83 6.47 -0.81
CA ASP A 6 15.52 5.77 -1.88
C ASP A 6 14.54 5.14 -2.88
N GLN A 7 14.73 5.43 -4.18
CA GLN A 7 13.83 4.97 -5.23
C GLN A 7 13.91 3.45 -5.43
N VAL A 8 15.09 2.83 -5.28
CA VAL A 8 15.26 1.38 -5.45
C VAL A 8 14.55 0.63 -4.33
N GLN A 9 14.65 1.12 -3.10
CA GLN A 9 13.92 0.60 -1.94
C GLN A 9 12.41 0.78 -2.10
N SER A 10 11.96 1.94 -2.57
CA SER A 10 10.54 2.22 -2.87
C SER A 10 9.97 1.22 -3.88
N GLU A 11 10.67 1.02 -5.01
CA GLU A 11 10.23 0.08 -6.06
C GLU A 11 10.25 -1.38 -5.58
N SER A 12 11.32 -1.77 -4.86
CA SER A 12 11.45 -3.11 -4.29
C SER A 12 10.36 -3.42 -3.26
N LEU A 13 10.04 -2.46 -2.38
CA LEU A 13 8.95 -2.60 -1.43
C LEU A 13 7.61 -2.70 -2.16
N HIS A 14 7.36 -1.79 -3.11
CA HIS A 14 6.09 -1.77 -3.84
C HIS A 14 5.87 -3.09 -4.60
N TYR A 15 6.91 -3.64 -5.23
CA TYR A 15 6.86 -4.96 -5.85
C TYR A 15 6.57 -6.07 -4.85
N SER A 16 7.26 -6.05 -3.72
CA SER A 16 7.07 -7.03 -2.65
C SER A 16 5.63 -7.01 -2.13
N ILE A 17 5.05 -5.83 -1.88
CA ILE A 17 3.68 -5.69 -1.39
C ILE A 17 2.68 -6.20 -2.43
N VAL A 18 2.79 -5.78 -3.69
CA VAL A 18 1.88 -6.25 -4.74
C VAL A 18 1.96 -7.78 -4.87
N LYS A 19 3.16 -8.35 -4.93
CA LYS A 19 3.36 -9.81 -4.99
C LYS A 19 2.71 -10.52 -3.80
N GLY A 20 2.94 -10.02 -2.58
CA GLY A 20 2.38 -10.60 -1.36
C GLY A 20 0.86 -10.50 -1.30
N LEU A 21 0.26 -9.41 -1.78
CA LEU A 21 -1.19 -9.25 -1.78
C LEU A 21 -1.90 -10.00 -2.91
N SER A 22 -1.24 -10.15 -4.08
CA SER A 22 -1.80 -10.90 -5.21
C SER A 22 -2.08 -12.36 -4.89
N GLN A 23 -1.42 -12.94 -3.87
CA GLN A 23 -1.71 -14.30 -3.42
C GLN A 23 -3.14 -14.46 -2.87
N TYR A 24 -3.80 -13.36 -2.49
CA TYR A 24 -5.17 -13.37 -1.98
C TYR A 24 -6.25 -13.22 -3.07
N ALA A 25 -5.87 -13.28 -4.35
CA ALA A 25 -6.83 -13.27 -5.46
C ALA A 25 -7.95 -14.32 -5.37
N PRO A 26 -7.68 -15.57 -4.93
CA PRO A 26 -8.75 -16.57 -4.72
C PRO A 26 -9.80 -16.17 -3.67
N PHE A 27 -9.47 -15.21 -2.80
CA PHE A 27 -10.33 -14.71 -1.73
C PHE A 27 -11.03 -13.38 -2.09
N GLY A 28 -11.02 -13.02 -3.38
CA GLY A 28 -11.69 -11.83 -3.90
C GLY A 28 -10.85 -10.55 -3.88
N LEU A 29 -9.58 -10.60 -3.47
CA LEU A 29 -8.70 -9.43 -3.53
C LEU A 29 -8.03 -9.31 -4.91
N SER A 30 -8.51 -8.38 -5.72
CA SER A 30 -7.83 -8.01 -6.97
C SER A 30 -6.87 -6.85 -6.73
N VAL A 31 -5.58 -7.04 -7.04
CA VAL A 31 -4.52 -6.05 -6.84
C VAL A 31 -4.01 -5.57 -8.19
N LEU A 32 -3.94 -4.25 -8.37
CA LEU A 32 -3.36 -3.67 -9.60
C LEU A 32 -1.86 -3.99 -9.70
N PRO A 33 -1.36 -4.38 -10.88
CA PRO A 33 0.04 -4.71 -11.06
C PRO A 33 0.97 -3.51 -10.86
N VAL A 34 2.21 -3.79 -10.48
CA VAL A 34 3.27 -2.78 -10.27
C VAL A 34 3.48 -1.93 -11.51
N THR A 35 3.43 -2.52 -12.71
CA THR A 35 3.61 -1.80 -13.99
C THR A 35 2.67 -0.61 -14.15
N ILE A 36 1.46 -0.71 -13.58
CA ILE A 36 0.44 0.35 -13.61
C ILE A 36 0.66 1.36 -12.48
N THR A 37 1.07 0.89 -11.30
CA THR A 37 1.04 1.70 -10.05
C THR A 37 2.39 2.31 -9.67
N LYS A 38 3.50 1.86 -10.27
CA LYS A 38 4.87 2.29 -9.91
C LYS A 38 5.19 3.77 -10.20
N ASN A 39 4.44 4.37 -11.12
CA ASN A 39 4.65 5.77 -11.51
C ASN A 39 3.77 6.75 -10.71
N CYS A 40 2.94 6.27 -9.79
CA CYS A 40 2.14 7.13 -8.93
C CYS A 40 3.00 7.77 -7.83
N ARG A 41 3.62 8.92 -8.13
CA ARG A 41 4.55 9.61 -7.24
C ARG A 41 3.99 10.92 -6.68
N SER A 42 2.92 11.43 -7.25
CA SER A 42 2.22 12.62 -6.78
C SER A 42 0.74 12.35 -6.51
N VAL A 43 0.09 13.25 -5.76
CA VAL A 43 -1.36 13.24 -5.58
C VAL A 43 -2.07 13.28 -6.94
N LYS A 44 -1.56 14.07 -7.88
CA LYS A 44 -2.09 14.16 -9.25
C LYS A 44 -2.09 12.80 -9.94
N ASP A 45 -0.97 12.08 -9.91
CA ASP A 45 -0.86 10.74 -10.54
C ASP A 45 -1.81 9.73 -9.88
N ILE A 46 -2.04 9.85 -8.57
CA ILE A 46 -2.98 8.99 -7.85
C ILE A 46 -4.40 9.28 -8.32
N LEU A 47 -4.81 10.55 -8.33
CA LEU A 47 -6.15 10.96 -8.76
C LEU A 47 -6.41 10.55 -10.22
N GLU A 48 -5.46 10.79 -11.11
CA GLU A 48 -5.56 10.38 -12.52
C GLU A 48 -5.72 8.85 -12.65
N LEU A 49 -4.96 8.08 -11.88
CA LEU A 49 -5.10 6.62 -11.89
C LEU A 49 -6.46 6.16 -11.33
N MET A 50 -6.95 6.80 -10.27
CA MET A 50 -8.26 6.47 -9.67
C MET A 50 -9.41 6.79 -10.63
N ASP A 51 -9.32 7.90 -11.37
CA ASP A 51 -10.33 8.26 -12.37
C ASP A 51 -10.35 7.29 -13.55
N GLN A 52 -9.19 6.82 -13.99
CA GLN A 52 -9.04 5.88 -15.11
C GLN A 52 -9.45 4.46 -14.78
N LEU A 53 -8.96 3.91 -13.65
CA LEU A 53 -9.13 2.49 -13.31
C LEU A 53 -10.26 2.23 -12.33
N ARG A 54 -10.66 3.25 -11.55
CA ARG A 54 -11.73 3.19 -10.56
C ARG A 54 -11.65 1.95 -9.66
N PRO A 55 -10.50 1.66 -9.02
CA PRO A 55 -10.44 0.56 -8.07
C PRO A 55 -11.34 0.88 -6.87
N ASP A 56 -11.78 -0.14 -6.13
CA ASP A 56 -12.64 0.08 -4.95
C ASP A 56 -11.88 0.81 -3.82
N TYR A 57 -10.59 0.48 -3.68
CA TYR A 57 -9.70 0.98 -2.65
C TYR A 57 -8.31 1.22 -3.21
N TYR A 58 -7.56 2.14 -2.61
CA TYR A 58 -6.10 2.18 -2.77
C TYR A 58 -5.41 2.19 -1.41
N ILE A 59 -4.18 1.71 -1.43
CA ILE A 59 -3.26 1.78 -0.29
C ILE A 59 -2.04 2.62 -0.68
N SER A 60 -1.69 3.57 0.17
CA SER A 60 -0.47 4.35 0.10
C SER A 60 0.41 4.05 1.31
N GLY A 61 1.72 4.23 1.12
CA GLY A 61 2.68 4.23 2.20
C GLY A 61 3.68 5.36 1.98
N GLN A 62 4.04 6.04 3.06
CA GLN A 62 5.07 7.07 3.06
C GLN A 62 6.06 6.79 4.17
N MET A 63 7.34 6.75 3.82
CA MET A 63 8.41 6.72 4.81
C MET A 63 8.66 8.11 5.35
N ILE A 64 8.62 8.25 6.66
CA ILE A 64 8.88 9.49 7.38
C ILE A 64 10.01 9.21 8.38
N PRO A 65 11.05 10.06 8.42
CA PRO A 65 12.07 9.98 9.47
C PRO A 65 11.45 10.27 10.85
N ASP A 66 11.76 9.46 11.85
CA ASP A 66 11.34 9.63 13.25
C ASP A 66 12.55 9.48 14.19
N GLY A 67 13.28 10.59 14.36
CA GLY A 67 14.54 10.59 15.11
C GLY A 67 15.61 9.74 14.41
N ASN A 68 16.04 8.66 15.09
CA ASN A 68 16.98 7.68 14.52
C ASN A 68 16.27 6.50 13.83
N ASP A 69 14.95 6.43 13.94
CA ASP A 69 14.14 5.39 13.31
C ASP A 69 13.51 5.93 12.01
N ASN A 70 13.06 5.01 11.15
CA ASN A 70 12.14 5.34 10.08
C ASN A 70 10.76 4.80 10.45
N ILE A 71 9.69 5.52 10.09
CA ILE A 71 8.31 5.00 10.17
C ILE A 71 7.72 4.92 8.77
N VAL A 72 6.95 3.88 8.50
CA VAL A 72 6.06 3.83 7.33
C VAL A 72 4.67 4.20 7.80
N GLN A 73 4.18 5.35 7.37
CA GLN A 73 2.80 5.74 7.53
C GLN A 73 2.00 5.13 6.38
N ILE A 74 0.95 4.37 6.70
CA ILE A 74 0.11 3.67 5.73
C ILE A 74 -1.29 4.23 5.80
N GLU A 75 -1.90 4.43 4.64
CA GLU A 75 -3.30 4.84 4.52
C GLU A 75 -4.04 3.87 3.61
N ILE A 76 -5.26 3.50 4.04
CA ILE A 76 -6.20 2.74 3.22
C ILE A 76 -7.38 3.66 2.94
N VAL A 77 -7.66 3.87 1.66
CA VAL A 77 -8.67 4.82 1.22
C VAL A 77 -9.67 4.12 0.33
N ARG A 78 -10.96 4.32 0.59
CA ARG A 78 -12.03 3.97 -0.35
C ARG A 78 -12.08 5.04 -1.44
N VAL A 79 -11.97 4.64 -2.70
CA VAL A 79 -11.96 5.57 -3.84
C VAL A 79 -13.29 6.30 -3.95
N LYS A 80 -14.41 5.59 -3.78
CA LYS A 80 -15.73 6.21 -3.76
C LYS A 80 -15.83 7.18 -2.57
N GLY A 81 -15.80 8.48 -2.88
CA GLY A 81 -15.84 9.57 -1.91
C GLY A 81 -14.49 9.91 -1.27
N TYR A 82 -13.38 9.26 -1.70
CA TYR A 82 -12.04 9.47 -1.15
C TYR A 82 -11.99 9.39 0.39
N HIS A 83 -12.68 8.41 0.97
CA HIS A 83 -12.76 8.25 2.43
C HIS A 83 -11.55 7.50 2.97
N LEU A 84 -10.81 8.14 3.87
CA LEU A 84 -9.79 7.47 4.68
C LEU A 84 -10.46 6.46 5.61
N LEU A 85 -10.16 5.17 5.41
CA LEU A 85 -10.70 4.09 6.24
C LEU A 85 -9.81 3.76 7.42
N HIS A 86 -8.49 3.87 7.22
CA HIS A 86 -7.50 3.56 8.24
C HIS A 86 -6.20 4.29 7.95
N GLN A 87 -5.52 4.66 9.03
CA GLN A 87 -4.19 5.23 8.99
C GLN A 87 -3.39 4.65 10.16
N GLU A 88 -2.17 4.20 9.89
CA GLU A 88 -1.28 3.63 10.92
C GLU A 88 0.18 3.93 10.61
N SER A 89 0.94 4.20 11.66
CA SER A 89 2.40 4.34 11.60
C SER A 89 3.04 3.04 12.06
N ILE A 90 3.87 2.44 11.21
CA ILE A 90 4.60 1.21 11.50
C ILE A 90 6.09 1.55 11.56
N LYS A 91 6.76 1.24 12.68
CA LYS A 91 8.21 1.36 12.75
C LYS A 91 8.87 0.50 11.67
N TRP A 92 9.70 1.14 10.85
CA TRP A 92 10.54 0.51 9.85
C TRP A 92 11.88 0.20 10.47
N ILE A 93 12.13 -1.09 10.70
CA ILE A 93 13.41 -1.57 11.18
C ILE A 93 14.20 -2.04 9.96
N GLU A 94 15.37 -1.44 9.74
CA GLU A 94 16.26 -1.85 8.65
C GLU A 94 16.53 -3.36 8.71
N HIS A 95 16.61 -3.99 7.53
CA HIS A 95 16.76 -5.44 7.37
C HIS A 95 15.57 -6.31 7.83
N GLN A 96 14.42 -5.76 8.21
CA GLN A 96 13.24 -6.58 8.40
C GLN A 96 12.76 -7.22 7.09
N PRO A 97 12.28 -8.47 7.13
CA PRO A 97 11.67 -9.10 5.97
C PRO A 97 10.44 -8.31 5.50
N ALA A 98 10.35 -8.08 4.19
CA ALA A 98 9.17 -7.44 3.59
C ALA A 98 7.86 -8.19 3.92
N SER A 99 7.95 -9.49 4.21
CA SER A 99 6.81 -10.33 4.62
C SER A 99 6.15 -9.86 5.92
N LEU A 100 6.88 -9.26 6.85
CA LEU A 100 6.27 -8.71 8.07
C LEU A 100 5.34 -7.54 7.73
N LEU A 101 5.79 -6.64 6.86
CA LEU A 101 4.97 -5.53 6.40
C LEU A 101 3.80 -6.01 5.54
N GLN A 102 4.03 -6.98 4.65
CA GLN A 102 2.95 -7.62 3.87
C GLN A 102 1.87 -8.21 4.77
N ASN A 103 2.26 -8.92 5.83
CA ASN A 103 1.31 -9.52 6.78
C ASN A 103 0.54 -8.45 7.56
N LYS A 104 1.20 -7.37 7.98
CA LYS A 104 0.53 -6.22 8.61
C LYS A 104 -0.50 -5.61 7.65
N ILE A 105 -0.10 -5.31 6.42
CA ILE A 105 -1.00 -4.74 5.40
C ILE A 105 -2.17 -5.68 5.13
N ALA A 106 -1.93 -6.97 4.93
CA ALA A 106 -2.99 -7.95 4.70
C ALA A 106 -4.01 -7.94 5.86
N ASN A 107 -3.53 -7.98 7.11
CA ASN A 107 -4.40 -7.90 8.28
C ASN A 107 -5.20 -6.59 8.36
N LEU A 108 -4.65 -5.47 7.90
CA LEU A 108 -5.37 -4.21 7.80
C LEU A 108 -6.47 -4.27 6.74
N LEU A 109 -6.17 -4.83 5.57
CA LEU A 109 -7.16 -4.98 4.49
C LEU A 109 -8.36 -5.82 4.94
N LEU A 110 -8.17 -6.90 5.73
CA LEU A 110 -9.29 -7.67 6.30
C LEU A 110 -10.20 -6.83 7.20
N ARG A 111 -9.61 -5.91 7.96
CA ARG A 111 -10.37 -5.05 8.90
C ARG A 111 -11.10 -3.93 8.17
N CYS A 112 -10.49 -3.41 7.11
CA CYS A 112 -10.97 -2.21 6.42
C CYS A 112 -11.89 -2.50 5.24
N ILE A 113 -11.76 -3.67 4.59
CA ILE A 113 -12.50 -4.01 3.37
C ILE A 113 -13.56 -5.07 3.69
N PRO A 114 -14.85 -4.69 3.68
CA PRO A 114 -15.93 -5.64 3.90
C PRO A 114 -15.93 -6.74 2.85
N GLY A 115 -16.13 -7.99 3.29
CA GLY A 115 -16.27 -9.15 2.40
C GLY A 115 -14.97 -9.88 2.08
N LEU A 116 -13.79 -9.30 2.37
CA LEU A 116 -12.54 -10.05 2.30
C LEU A 116 -12.45 -11.04 3.46
N ARG A 117 -12.20 -12.32 3.14
CA ARG A 117 -11.99 -13.42 4.09
C ARG A 117 -11.01 -14.41 3.47
N TRP A 118 -9.89 -14.66 4.11
CA TRP A 118 -8.89 -15.65 3.69
C TRP A 118 -8.37 -16.48 4.85
#